data_AF-A0A940BU08-F1
#
_entry.id   AF-A0A940BU08-F1
#
_cell.length_a   1.000
_cell.length_b   1.000
_cell.length_c   1.000
_cell.angle_alpha   90.00
_cell.angle_beta   90.00
_cell.angle_gamma   90.00
#
_symmetry.space_group_name_H-M   'P 1'
#
loop_
_entity.id
_entity.type
_entity.pdbx_description
1 polymer ?
#
loop_
_entity_poly.entity_id
_entity_poly.type
_entity_poly.pdbx_seq_one_letter_code
_entity_poly.pdbx_strand_id
1 'polypeptide(L)'
;MKKRYLSVFAAALALCLLLCACGKSEAVSEDVSESVSELPAESEEPSSQTESSSVQEPDERELFLAEARSLLERDSYYTELLITAGVLARDNAPEDKYASHTVSPQNRYYLSQSLKDELAAVYTPEGMEEFASYPDYGVKFADLTGEIAKYSHHFDPALPVTPVYESAYIKEFGEKTAILAVPDISGEEHEVSFTLTDEGWRLDRAYFFACRGSGYHPLFTTMNVGSASAIRGRCLLINVFISDGESEWNDKDVEETLGKVRAAADFISRFAAEYGGDAEFIVSSAAASPRLSTAEKLPDSPEGFVRIDLLFGTTVFGSLQNYIQEYYDLGVYDNYCVLLHLNKPGRSYALECDTGDFDWETYVCERAVFYRSEDKKYEYYCSEATYAHELLHLFGATDLYGENVAQEVSDLLAHYYPNDIMQAVGNDIELYGISPFTAYLTGITDALHEQFASLSDN
;
A
#
# COMPACT_ATOMS: atom_id res chain seq x y z
N MET A 1 -41.58 4.17 3.99
CA MET A 1 -41.64 4.19 2.51
C MET A 1 -41.15 2.88 1.86
N LYS A 2 -41.37 1.69 2.47
CA LYS A 2 -40.78 0.39 2.07
C LYS A 2 -41.69 -0.50 1.19
N LYS A 3 -42.28 0.00 0.10
CA LYS A 3 -43.18 -0.83 -0.76
C LYS A 3 -43.09 -0.61 -2.28
N ARG A 4 -42.02 0.03 -2.81
CA ARG A 4 -41.91 0.30 -4.27
C ARG A 4 -40.73 -0.31 -5.02
N TYR A 5 -39.83 -1.07 -4.38
CA TYR A 5 -38.64 -1.63 -5.07
C TYR A 5 -38.77 -3.07 -5.61
N LEU A 6 -39.92 -3.73 -5.45
CA LEU A 6 -40.07 -5.14 -5.85
C LEU A 6 -40.64 -5.39 -7.27
N SER A 7 -40.79 -4.36 -8.11
CA SER A 7 -41.48 -4.49 -9.42
C SER A 7 -40.63 -4.16 -10.65
N VAL A 8 -39.36 -3.80 -10.48
CA VAL A 8 -38.46 -3.48 -11.61
C VAL A 8 -37.48 -4.63 -11.93
N PHE A 9 -37.21 -5.52 -10.98
CA PHE A 9 -36.29 -6.65 -11.19
C PHE A 9 -36.89 -7.88 -11.87
N ALA A 10 -38.22 -7.99 -11.96
CA ALA A 10 -38.90 -9.14 -12.57
C ALA A 10 -39.09 -9.02 -14.11
N ALA A 11 -38.80 -7.86 -14.70
CA ALA A 11 -39.00 -7.62 -16.14
C ALA A 11 -37.73 -7.80 -16.98
N ALA A 12 -36.54 -7.86 -16.38
CA ALA A 12 -35.27 -7.99 -17.09
C ALA A 12 -34.79 -9.46 -17.25
N LEU A 13 -35.33 -10.40 -16.48
CA LEU A 13 -34.90 -11.81 -16.52
C LEU A 13 -35.65 -12.68 -17.55
N ALA A 14 -36.71 -12.14 -18.18
CA ALA A 14 -37.54 -12.87 -19.14
C ALA A 14 -37.13 -12.67 -20.61
N LEU A 15 -36.12 -11.84 -20.91
CA LEU A 15 -35.72 -11.51 -22.29
C LEU A 15 -34.42 -12.18 -22.75
N CYS A 16 -33.66 -12.85 -21.88
CA CYS A 16 -32.41 -13.55 -22.24
C CYS A 16 -32.56 -15.09 -22.40
N LEU A 17 -33.75 -15.65 -22.19
CA LEU A 17 -33.99 -17.11 -22.27
C LEU A 17 -34.72 -17.57 -23.55
N LEU A 18 -34.74 -16.75 -24.61
CA LEU A 18 -35.48 -17.05 -25.84
C LEU A 18 -34.63 -17.09 -27.13
N LEU A 19 -33.30 -17.17 -27.06
CA LEU A 19 -32.42 -17.15 -28.25
C LEU A 19 -31.38 -18.27 -28.35
N CYS A 20 -31.61 -19.44 -27.76
CA CYS A 20 -30.80 -20.64 -28.04
C CYS A 20 -31.68 -21.90 -28.19
N ALA A 21 -32.43 -22.00 -29.29
CA ALA A 21 -33.03 -23.25 -29.72
C ALA A 21 -33.31 -23.22 -31.24
N CYS A 22 -32.38 -23.77 -32.04
CA CYS A 22 -32.50 -24.34 -33.39
C CYS A 22 -31.07 -24.35 -33.99
N GLY A 23 -30.51 -25.42 -34.55
CA GLY A 23 -31.07 -26.67 -35.02
C GLY A 23 -29.96 -27.73 -35.22
N LYS A 24 -30.44 -28.90 -35.63
CA LYS A 24 -29.86 -30.24 -35.56
C LYS A 24 -28.89 -30.60 -36.70
N SER A 25 -27.94 -31.49 -36.36
CA SER A 25 -27.51 -32.75 -37.02
C SER A 25 -27.48 -32.85 -38.56
N GLU A 26 -26.35 -33.35 -39.08
CA GLU A 26 -26.33 -34.55 -39.93
C GLU A 26 -24.94 -35.22 -39.92
N ALA A 27 -24.93 -36.55 -39.93
CA ALA A 27 -23.77 -37.44 -39.98
C ALA A 27 -23.90 -38.37 -41.19
N VAL A 28 -22.83 -38.57 -41.96
CA VAL A 28 -22.64 -39.58 -43.04
C VAL A 28 -21.12 -39.78 -43.22
N SER A 29 -20.50 -40.83 -42.66
CA SER A 29 -20.22 -42.19 -43.17
C SER A 29 -18.99 -42.35 -44.09
N GLU A 30 -18.09 -43.22 -43.65
CA GLU A 30 -17.20 -44.18 -44.36
C GLU A 30 -16.67 -43.89 -45.77
N ASP A 31 -15.35 -44.00 -45.97
CA ASP A 31 -14.82 -45.12 -46.76
C ASP A 31 -13.30 -45.35 -46.59
N VAL A 32 -12.93 -46.63 -46.61
CA VAL A 32 -11.57 -47.18 -46.60
C VAL A 32 -11.20 -47.56 -48.04
N SER A 33 -9.97 -47.29 -48.48
CA SER A 33 -9.33 -48.18 -49.46
C SER A 33 -7.80 -48.09 -49.45
N GLU A 34 -7.20 -49.27 -49.36
CA GLU A 34 -5.79 -49.57 -49.62
C GLU A 34 -5.46 -49.39 -51.11
N SER A 35 -4.20 -49.06 -51.42
CA SER A 35 -3.52 -49.70 -52.56
C SER A 35 -2.00 -49.71 -52.37
N VAL A 36 -1.43 -50.83 -52.81
CA VAL A 36 -0.08 -51.32 -52.59
C VAL A 36 0.73 -51.20 -53.88
N SER A 37 2.06 -51.09 -53.70
CA SER A 37 3.17 -51.45 -54.61
C SER A 37 3.39 -50.69 -55.91
N GLU A 38 4.64 -50.24 -56.13
CA GLU A 38 5.59 -50.95 -57.00
C GLU A 38 7.03 -50.40 -56.83
N LEU A 39 7.99 -51.32 -56.63
CA LEU A 39 9.44 -51.18 -56.85
C LEU A 39 9.77 -51.82 -58.22
N PRO A 40 10.83 -51.39 -58.92
CA PRO A 40 12.10 -52.16 -58.93
C PRO A 40 13.34 -51.23 -58.92
N ALA A 41 14.46 -51.48 -58.23
CA ALA A 41 15.46 -52.58 -58.20
C ALA A 41 16.79 -52.17 -58.90
N GLU A 42 17.89 -52.72 -58.35
CA GLU A 42 19.31 -52.69 -58.78
C GLU A 42 20.15 -51.50 -58.27
N SER A 43 20.93 -51.59 -57.19
CA SER A 43 22.10 -52.45 -56.80
C SER A 43 23.44 -51.85 -57.23
N GLU A 44 24.23 -51.37 -56.25
CA GLU A 44 25.68 -51.55 -56.18
C GLU A 44 26.20 -51.30 -54.74
N GLU A 45 27.18 -52.10 -54.34
CA GLU A 45 27.67 -52.35 -52.97
C GLU A 45 28.77 -51.35 -52.50
N PRO A 46 29.25 -51.41 -51.23
CA PRO A 46 29.56 -50.24 -50.41
C PRO A 46 31.03 -49.80 -50.48
N SER A 47 31.27 -48.49 -50.35
CA SER A 47 32.59 -47.97 -49.96
C SER A 47 32.53 -47.36 -48.57
N SER A 48 33.26 -47.98 -47.65
CA SER A 48 33.59 -47.47 -46.33
C SER A 48 34.14 -46.04 -46.40
N GLN A 49 33.42 -45.08 -45.82
CA GLN A 49 34.03 -43.86 -45.31
C GLN A 49 33.56 -43.65 -43.88
N THR A 50 34.54 -43.70 -42.99
CA THR A 50 34.45 -43.36 -41.58
C THR A 50 34.11 -41.87 -41.50
N GLU A 51 32.83 -41.54 -41.30
CA GLU A 51 32.45 -40.20 -40.85
C GLU A 51 32.91 -40.06 -39.41
N SER A 52 33.98 -39.31 -39.21
CA SER A 52 34.30 -38.74 -37.92
C SER A 52 33.14 -37.83 -37.51
N SER A 53 32.37 -38.23 -36.49
CA SER A 53 31.45 -37.32 -35.83
C SER A 53 32.28 -36.24 -35.15
N SER A 54 32.42 -35.08 -35.79
CA SER A 54 32.82 -33.86 -35.11
C SER A 54 31.70 -33.54 -34.13
N VAL A 55 31.95 -33.73 -32.84
CA VAL A 55 31.11 -33.19 -31.77
C VAL A 55 31.08 -31.67 -32.01
N GLN A 56 29.95 -31.14 -32.48
CA GLN A 56 29.75 -29.69 -32.52
C GLN A 56 29.80 -29.21 -31.07
N GLU A 57 30.73 -28.32 -30.76
CA GLU A 57 30.73 -27.63 -29.47
C GLU A 57 29.38 -26.91 -29.33
N PRO A 58 28.70 -27.04 -28.18
CA PRO A 58 27.39 -26.43 -27.98
C PRO A 58 27.50 -24.91 -28.09
N ASP A 59 26.48 -24.29 -28.70
CA ASP A 59 26.37 -22.84 -28.83
C ASP A 59 26.45 -22.20 -27.45
N GLU A 60 27.29 -21.17 -27.27
CA GLU A 60 27.43 -20.43 -26.01
C GLU A 60 26.07 -19.92 -25.49
N ARG A 61 25.15 -19.60 -26.42
CA ARG A 61 23.78 -19.22 -26.10
C ARG A 61 22.95 -20.38 -25.53
N GLU A 62 23.13 -21.59 -26.04
CA GLU A 62 22.43 -22.78 -25.54
C GLU A 62 22.96 -23.16 -24.15
N LEU A 63 24.28 -23.07 -23.94
CA LEU A 63 24.90 -23.27 -22.63
C LEU A 63 24.39 -22.26 -21.61
N PHE A 64 24.40 -20.97 -21.97
CA PHE A 64 23.87 -19.92 -21.12
C PHE A 64 22.39 -20.12 -20.79
N LEU A 65 21.56 -20.45 -21.79
CA LEU A 65 20.12 -20.64 -21.56
C LEU A 65 19.85 -21.82 -20.61
N ALA A 66 20.64 -22.90 -20.68
CA ALA A 66 20.54 -24.02 -19.76
C ALA A 66 20.94 -23.62 -18.33
N GLU A 67 22.03 -22.86 -18.17
CA GLU A 67 22.47 -22.33 -16.87
C GLU A 67 21.45 -21.35 -16.29
N ALA A 68 20.97 -20.40 -17.08
CA ALA A 68 19.98 -19.41 -16.68
C ALA A 68 18.67 -20.05 -16.19
N ARG A 69 18.19 -21.11 -16.86
CA ARG A 69 17.02 -21.88 -16.42
C ARG A 69 17.25 -22.57 -15.07
N SER A 70 18.43 -23.16 -14.86
CA SER A 70 18.78 -23.75 -13.57
C SER A 70 18.86 -22.69 -12.45
N LEU A 71 19.37 -21.50 -12.77
CA LEU A 71 19.40 -20.39 -11.82
C LEU A 71 17.98 -19.89 -11.48
N LEU A 72 17.07 -19.80 -12.46
CA LEU A 72 15.66 -19.43 -12.23
C LEU A 72 14.89 -20.46 -11.40
N GLU A 73 15.18 -21.76 -11.56
CA GLU A 73 14.63 -22.81 -10.71
C GLU A 73 15.10 -22.66 -9.25
N ARG A 74 16.39 -22.37 -9.05
CA ARG A 74 16.95 -22.09 -7.72
C ARG A 74 16.41 -20.79 -7.12
N ASP A 75 16.24 -19.75 -7.94
CA ASP A 75 15.62 -18.48 -7.56
C ASP A 75 14.20 -18.70 -7.00
N SER A 76 13.38 -19.51 -7.68
CA SER A 76 12.04 -19.87 -7.22
C SER A 76 12.07 -20.53 -5.83
N TYR A 77 13.05 -21.42 -5.60
CA TYR A 77 13.26 -22.04 -4.29
C TYR A 77 13.63 -21.02 -3.20
N TYR A 78 14.55 -20.09 -3.45
CA TYR A 78 14.93 -19.09 -2.44
C TYR A 78 13.85 -18.03 -2.21
N THR A 79 13.08 -17.71 -3.25
CA THR A 79 11.87 -16.89 -3.14
C THR A 79 10.87 -17.57 -2.20
N GLU A 80 10.57 -18.87 -2.39
CA GLU A 80 9.72 -19.61 -1.45
C GLU A 80 10.33 -19.66 -0.04
N LEU A 81 11.64 -19.92 0.08
CA LEU A 81 12.36 -20.01 1.35
C LEU A 81 12.29 -18.71 2.16
N LEU A 82 12.53 -17.56 1.53
CA LEU A 82 12.76 -16.28 2.20
C LEU A 82 11.52 -15.38 2.24
N ILE A 83 10.74 -15.32 1.15
CA ILE A 83 9.55 -14.46 1.06
C ILE A 83 8.37 -15.10 1.81
N THR A 84 8.09 -16.38 1.55
CA THR A 84 6.97 -17.07 2.21
C THR A 84 7.34 -17.63 3.59
N ALA A 85 8.64 -17.59 3.92
CA ALA A 85 9.23 -18.28 5.06
C ALA A 85 8.88 -19.78 5.13
N GLY A 86 8.42 -20.38 4.02
CA GLY A 86 7.81 -21.71 4.00
C GLY A 86 8.77 -22.80 4.47
N VAL A 87 10.00 -22.81 3.98
CA VAL A 87 11.01 -23.83 4.35
C VAL A 87 11.73 -23.47 5.67
N LEU A 88 11.79 -22.20 6.08
CA LEU A 88 12.37 -21.79 7.36
C LEU A 88 11.41 -22.03 8.55
N ALA A 89 10.10 -22.00 8.32
CA ALA A 89 9.06 -22.18 9.33
C ALA A 89 8.45 -23.58 9.43
N ARG A 90 8.85 -24.53 8.56
CA ARG A 90 8.30 -25.90 8.48
C ARG A 90 8.33 -26.67 9.81
N ASP A 91 9.23 -26.31 10.72
CA ASP A 91 9.37 -26.98 12.01
C ASP A 91 8.52 -26.36 13.14
N ASN A 92 8.07 -25.10 13.01
CA ASN A 92 7.16 -24.40 13.92
C ASN A 92 6.64 -23.13 13.24
N ALA A 93 5.35 -23.07 12.89
CA ALA A 93 4.75 -21.80 12.50
C ALA A 93 4.76 -20.87 13.74
N PRO A 94 5.42 -19.70 13.68
CA PRO A 94 5.53 -18.83 14.84
C PRO A 94 4.16 -18.25 15.23
N GLU A 95 3.98 -18.01 16.53
CA GLU A 95 2.76 -17.36 17.07
C GLU A 95 2.62 -15.92 16.57
N ASP A 96 3.74 -15.19 16.48
CA ASP A 96 3.81 -13.86 15.87
C ASP A 96 4.52 -13.97 14.51
N LYS A 97 3.75 -13.88 13.42
CA LYS A 97 4.25 -14.01 12.06
C LYS A 97 5.24 -12.91 11.70
N TYR A 98 5.06 -11.71 12.23
CA TYR A 98 5.82 -10.54 11.78
C TYR A 98 7.13 -10.35 12.58
N ALA A 99 7.27 -10.99 13.75
CA ALA A 99 8.51 -10.97 14.52
C ALA A 99 9.70 -11.64 13.81
N SER A 100 10.90 -11.28 14.24
CA SER A 100 12.14 -11.96 13.85
C SER A 100 12.31 -13.27 14.60
N HIS A 101 12.43 -14.36 13.86
CA HIS A 101 12.58 -15.72 14.36
C HIS A 101 13.96 -16.28 14.02
N THR A 102 14.54 -17.00 14.97
CA THR A 102 15.77 -17.75 14.73
C THR A 102 15.47 -18.98 13.89
N VAL A 103 16.25 -19.23 12.84
CA VAL A 103 16.17 -20.47 12.09
C VAL A 103 16.45 -21.65 13.02
N SER A 104 15.72 -22.75 12.85
CA SER A 104 15.89 -23.96 13.67
C SER A 104 17.33 -24.52 13.58
N PRO A 105 17.97 -24.96 14.69
CA PRO A 105 19.28 -25.60 14.64
C PRO A 105 19.33 -26.90 13.80
N GLN A 106 18.17 -27.50 13.49
CA GLN A 106 18.08 -28.67 12.62
C GLN A 106 18.04 -28.29 11.12
N ASN A 107 17.80 -27.02 10.81
CA ASN A 107 17.74 -26.53 9.43
C ASN A 107 19.17 -26.26 8.91
N ARG A 108 19.43 -26.63 7.65
CA ARG A 108 20.75 -26.41 7.00
C ARG A 108 21.15 -24.94 6.92
N TYR A 109 20.19 -24.03 7.00
CA TYR A 109 20.39 -22.58 6.99
C TYR A 109 20.48 -21.95 8.38
N TYR A 110 20.68 -22.76 9.43
CA TYR A 110 20.86 -22.23 10.78
C TYR A 110 21.97 -21.18 10.86
N LEU A 111 23.10 -21.41 10.17
CA LEU A 111 24.19 -20.45 10.07
C LEU A 111 23.93 -19.51 8.90
N SER A 112 24.02 -18.20 9.15
CA SER A 112 23.86 -17.16 8.12
C SER A 112 24.80 -17.36 6.94
N GLN A 113 26.03 -17.82 7.20
CA GLN A 113 27.01 -18.06 6.15
C GLN A 113 26.56 -19.13 5.16
N SER A 114 25.93 -20.21 5.62
CA SER A 114 25.42 -21.27 4.75
C SER A 114 24.38 -20.75 3.76
N LEU A 115 23.50 -19.84 4.21
CA LEU A 115 22.50 -19.24 3.34
C LEU A 115 23.13 -18.21 2.39
N LYS A 116 24.09 -17.40 2.87
CA LYS A 116 24.83 -16.46 2.01
C LYS A 116 25.58 -17.15 0.88
N ASP A 117 26.25 -18.26 1.16
CA ASP A 117 27.00 -19.01 0.14
C ASP A 117 26.06 -19.56 -0.94
N GLU A 118 24.89 -20.03 -0.53
CA GLU A 118 23.84 -20.55 -1.41
C GLU A 118 23.21 -19.45 -2.28
N LEU A 119 22.95 -18.27 -1.70
CA LEU A 119 22.47 -17.09 -2.42
C LEU A 119 23.55 -16.54 -3.38
N ALA A 120 24.82 -16.48 -2.97
CA ALA A 120 25.94 -16.02 -3.81
C ALA A 120 26.19 -16.92 -5.02
N ALA A 121 25.75 -18.18 -4.95
CA ALA A 121 25.78 -19.11 -6.07
C ALA A 121 24.62 -18.90 -7.06
N VAL A 122 23.67 -17.99 -6.78
CA VAL A 122 22.55 -17.63 -7.68
C VAL A 122 22.60 -16.16 -8.08
N TYR A 123 22.86 -15.28 -7.14
CA TYR A 123 22.71 -13.83 -7.30
C TYR A 123 24.05 -13.11 -7.28
N THR A 124 24.08 -11.94 -7.90
CA THR A 124 25.13 -10.94 -7.67
C THR A 124 25.05 -10.43 -6.21
N PRO A 125 26.10 -9.76 -5.70
CA PRO A 125 26.04 -9.10 -4.40
C PRO A 125 24.84 -8.16 -4.24
N GLU A 126 24.49 -7.42 -5.28
CA GLU A 126 23.34 -6.52 -5.31
C GLU A 126 22.02 -7.29 -5.20
N GLY A 127 21.86 -8.38 -5.96
CA GLY A 127 20.66 -9.22 -5.90
C GLY A 127 20.50 -9.93 -4.55
N MET A 128 21.59 -10.28 -3.88
CA MET A 128 21.54 -10.80 -2.51
C MET A 128 21.08 -9.76 -1.49
N GLU A 129 21.58 -8.52 -1.62
CA GLU A 129 21.22 -7.42 -0.71
C GLU A 129 19.72 -7.12 -0.77
N GLU A 130 19.09 -7.24 -1.95
CA GLU A 130 17.64 -7.01 -2.12
C GLU A 130 16.79 -7.92 -1.21
N PHE A 131 17.18 -9.19 -1.00
CA PHE A 131 16.50 -10.08 -0.03
C PHE A 131 16.71 -9.64 1.43
N ALA A 132 17.90 -9.15 1.76
CA ALA A 132 18.26 -8.75 3.12
C ALA A 132 17.69 -7.37 3.48
N SER A 133 17.45 -6.51 2.49
CA SER A 133 16.92 -5.16 2.67
C SER A 133 15.40 -5.09 2.58
N TYR A 134 14.73 -6.11 2.04
CA TYR A 134 13.29 -6.13 1.85
C TYR A 134 12.50 -6.70 3.06
N PRO A 135 11.31 -6.16 3.37
CA PRO A 135 10.75 -4.91 2.84
C PRO A 135 11.50 -3.72 3.40
N ASP A 136 11.37 -2.54 2.77
CA ASP A 136 12.11 -1.32 3.14
C ASP A 136 11.81 -0.80 4.55
N TYR A 137 10.85 -1.41 5.25
CA TYR A 137 10.36 -1.02 6.57
C TYR A 137 10.16 -2.21 7.52
N GLY A 138 10.12 -1.93 8.82
CA GLY A 138 10.05 -2.94 9.90
C GLY A 138 11.10 -4.05 9.81
N VAL A 139 10.73 -5.25 10.25
CA VAL A 139 11.63 -6.42 10.25
C VAL A 139 11.82 -6.93 8.81
N LYS A 140 13.05 -7.28 8.44
CA LYS A 140 13.38 -7.79 7.11
C LYS A 140 13.02 -9.27 6.98
N PHE A 141 12.77 -9.74 5.75
CA PHE A 141 12.49 -11.16 5.50
C PHE A 141 13.59 -12.08 6.03
N ALA A 142 14.84 -11.66 5.85
CA ALA A 142 16.01 -12.36 6.34
C ALA A 142 17.00 -11.38 6.96
N ASP A 143 17.43 -11.67 8.19
CA ASP A 143 18.58 -11.01 8.81
C ASP A 143 19.75 -12.00 8.82
N LEU A 144 20.71 -11.73 7.94
CA LEU A 144 21.93 -12.52 7.78
C LEU A 144 23.16 -11.80 8.34
N THR A 145 23.00 -10.72 9.10
CA THR A 145 24.13 -9.92 9.61
C THR A 145 24.88 -10.62 10.74
N GLY A 146 24.18 -11.45 11.53
CA GLY A 146 24.74 -12.26 12.61
C GLY A 146 25.28 -13.62 12.18
N GLU A 147 25.78 -14.40 13.13
CA GLU A 147 26.24 -15.79 12.92
C GLU A 147 25.08 -16.74 12.59
N ILE A 148 23.93 -16.52 13.24
CA ILE A 148 22.72 -17.34 13.10
C ILE A 148 21.73 -16.60 12.23
N ALA A 149 21.18 -17.29 11.23
CA ALA A 149 20.19 -16.73 10.34
C ALA A 149 18.88 -16.49 11.09
N LYS A 150 18.24 -15.35 10.81
CA LYS A 150 16.89 -15.07 11.26
C LYS A 150 15.98 -14.76 10.08
N TYR A 151 14.69 -14.97 10.28
CA TYR A 151 13.67 -14.71 9.28
C TYR A 151 12.41 -14.13 9.91
N SER A 152 11.53 -13.55 9.12
CA SER A 152 10.20 -13.13 9.52
C SER A 152 9.18 -13.54 8.45
N HIS A 153 7.90 -13.67 8.81
CA HIS A 153 6.84 -13.87 7.84
C HIS A 153 6.21 -12.52 7.50
N HIS A 154 6.00 -12.27 6.22
CA HIS A 154 5.19 -11.14 5.78
C HIS A 154 3.94 -11.67 5.07
N PHE A 155 2.86 -10.90 5.13
CA PHE A 155 1.66 -11.18 4.36
C PHE A 155 1.95 -10.96 2.87
N ASP A 156 1.73 -12.01 2.07
CA ASP A 156 1.63 -11.94 0.61
C ASP A 156 0.45 -12.85 0.21
N PRO A 157 -0.68 -12.28 -0.27
CA PRO A 157 -1.90 -13.04 -0.52
C PRO A 157 -1.79 -14.03 -1.68
N ALA A 158 -0.78 -13.90 -2.54
CA ALA A 158 -0.44 -14.86 -3.56
C ALA A 158 0.89 -14.44 -4.16
N LEU A 159 1.95 -15.27 -4.12
CA LEU A 159 3.07 -15.17 -5.05
C LEU A 159 2.50 -15.13 -6.48
N PRO A 160 2.31 -13.96 -7.13
CA PRO A 160 1.46 -13.90 -8.33
C PRO A 160 2.19 -14.44 -9.56
N VAL A 161 3.49 -14.72 -9.44
CA VAL A 161 4.41 -14.82 -10.56
C VAL A 161 5.28 -16.03 -10.37
N THR A 162 4.72 -17.20 -10.72
CA THR A 162 5.49 -18.43 -10.87
C THR A 162 6.15 -18.40 -12.25
N PRO A 163 7.49 -18.37 -12.35
CA PRO A 163 8.18 -18.36 -13.65
C PRO A 163 7.96 -19.69 -14.39
N VAL A 164 7.73 -19.62 -15.69
CA VAL A 164 7.74 -20.76 -16.61
C VAL A 164 9.10 -20.77 -17.31
N TYR A 165 10.15 -21.14 -16.57
CA TYR A 165 11.54 -21.05 -17.02
C TYR A 165 11.84 -21.89 -18.28
N GLU A 166 11.08 -22.96 -18.54
CA GLU A 166 11.19 -23.73 -19.79
C GLU A 166 10.81 -22.91 -21.04
N SER A 167 9.95 -21.90 -20.87
CA SER A 167 9.53 -20.98 -21.92
C SER A 167 10.40 -19.73 -22.01
N ALA A 168 11.39 -19.58 -21.11
CA ALA A 168 12.29 -18.44 -21.13
C ALA A 168 13.17 -18.45 -22.40
N TYR A 169 13.39 -17.25 -22.95
CA TYR A 169 14.20 -17.04 -24.14
C TYR A 169 15.10 -15.81 -24.01
N ILE A 170 16.24 -15.85 -24.71
CA ILE A 170 17.23 -14.77 -24.69
C ILE A 170 16.70 -13.58 -25.47
N LYS A 171 16.61 -12.41 -24.82
CA LYS A 171 16.42 -11.11 -25.49
C LYS A 171 17.75 -10.50 -25.89
N GLU A 172 18.69 -10.49 -24.95
CA GLU A 172 20.02 -9.91 -25.13
C GLU A 172 21.09 -10.85 -24.60
N PHE A 173 22.22 -10.94 -25.31
CA PHE A 173 23.36 -11.77 -24.92
C PHE A 173 24.66 -11.10 -25.34
N GLY A 174 25.47 -10.74 -24.35
CA GLY A 174 26.80 -10.16 -24.52
C GLY A 174 27.85 -10.93 -23.74
N GLU A 175 29.11 -10.46 -23.80
CA GLU A 175 30.25 -11.16 -23.20
C GLU A 175 30.17 -11.30 -21.67
N LYS A 176 29.48 -10.37 -20.99
CA LYS A 176 29.38 -10.34 -19.52
C LYS A 176 27.98 -10.14 -18.98
N THR A 177 27.02 -9.82 -19.84
CA THR A 177 25.65 -9.49 -19.45
C THR A 177 24.68 -10.14 -20.40
N ALA A 178 23.52 -10.53 -19.89
CA ALA A 178 22.44 -11.09 -20.70
C ALA A 178 21.08 -10.74 -20.09
N ILE A 179 20.05 -10.72 -20.93
CA ILE A 179 18.66 -10.48 -20.53
C ILE A 179 17.80 -11.60 -21.09
N LEU A 180 17.03 -12.26 -20.23
CA LEU A 180 15.99 -13.21 -20.62
C LEU A 180 14.61 -12.54 -20.51
N ALA A 181 13.74 -12.86 -21.45
CA ALA A 181 12.30 -12.79 -21.24
C ALA A 181 11.86 -14.10 -20.58
N VAL A 182 11.21 -13.99 -19.43
CA VAL A 182 10.70 -15.13 -18.66
C VAL A 182 9.19 -14.95 -18.51
N PRO A 183 8.37 -15.81 -19.14
CA PRO A 183 6.94 -15.79 -18.95
C PRO A 183 6.55 -16.30 -17.56
N ASP A 184 5.49 -15.76 -16.99
CA ASP A 184 4.80 -16.36 -15.84
C ASP A 184 3.65 -17.28 -16.24
N ILE A 185 2.99 -17.89 -15.26
CA ILE A 185 1.84 -18.78 -15.46
C ILE A 185 0.61 -18.08 -16.08
N SER A 186 0.53 -16.75 -16.01
CA SER A 186 -0.50 -15.95 -16.69
C SER A 186 -0.15 -15.65 -18.16
N GLY A 187 1.12 -15.84 -18.53
CA GLY A 187 1.68 -15.56 -19.84
C GLY A 187 2.24 -14.14 -19.97
N GLU A 188 2.33 -13.37 -18.88
CA GLU A 188 3.03 -12.08 -18.86
C GLU A 188 4.54 -12.31 -18.87
N GLU A 189 5.27 -11.55 -19.70
CA GLU A 189 6.72 -11.69 -19.86
C GLU A 189 7.47 -10.66 -19.03
N HIS A 190 8.39 -11.13 -18.19
CA HIS A 190 9.22 -10.29 -17.34
C HIS A 190 10.69 -10.39 -17.75
N GLU A 191 11.41 -9.27 -17.69
CA GLU A 191 12.83 -9.22 -18.04
C GLU A 191 13.71 -9.51 -16.82
N VAL A 192 14.61 -10.49 -16.96
CA VAL A 192 15.58 -10.88 -15.93
C VAL A 192 16.98 -10.70 -16.47
N SER A 193 17.77 -9.90 -15.76
CA SER A 193 19.16 -9.60 -16.11
C SER A 193 20.13 -10.55 -15.39
N PHE A 194 21.19 -10.90 -16.10
CA PHE A 194 22.25 -11.77 -15.64
C PHE A 194 23.61 -11.14 -15.87
N THR A 195 24.52 -11.36 -14.93
CA THR A 195 25.93 -10.96 -15.01
C THR A 195 26.85 -12.18 -14.92
N LEU A 196 27.82 -12.26 -15.82
CA LEU A 196 28.88 -13.27 -15.77
C LEU A 196 29.95 -12.86 -14.75
N THR A 197 30.11 -13.69 -13.72
CA THR A 197 31.14 -13.56 -12.68
C THR A 197 32.27 -14.55 -12.92
N ASP A 198 33.35 -14.47 -12.12
CA ASP A 198 34.44 -15.46 -12.15
C ASP A 198 33.97 -16.89 -11.81
N GLU A 199 32.78 -17.02 -11.20
CA GLU A 199 32.18 -18.30 -10.78
C GLU A 199 30.95 -18.69 -11.63
N GLY A 200 30.76 -18.06 -12.79
CA GLY A 200 29.64 -18.33 -13.71
C GLY A 200 28.57 -17.22 -13.71
N TRP A 201 27.46 -17.48 -14.39
CA TRP A 201 26.37 -16.53 -14.49
C TRP A 201 25.63 -16.39 -13.17
N ARG A 202 25.17 -15.17 -12.87
CA ARG A 202 24.37 -14.84 -11.69
C ARG A 202 23.20 -13.95 -12.10
N LEU A 203 22.07 -14.07 -11.41
CA LEU A 203 20.97 -13.13 -11.53
C LEU A 203 21.36 -11.81 -10.87
N ASP A 204 21.09 -10.71 -11.56
CA ASP A 204 21.30 -9.37 -11.00
C ASP A 204 20.27 -9.06 -9.90
N ARG A 205 19.10 -9.68 -9.97
CA ARG A 205 17.99 -9.58 -9.02
C ARG A 205 17.07 -10.79 -9.11
N ALA A 206 16.33 -11.08 -8.04
CA ALA A 206 15.40 -12.21 -8.03
C ALA A 206 14.22 -12.01 -9.00
N TYR A 207 13.70 -13.11 -9.56
CA TYR A 207 12.53 -13.05 -10.47
C TYR A 207 11.34 -12.40 -9.78
N PHE A 208 11.11 -12.72 -8.51
CA PHE A 208 10.10 -12.09 -7.67
C PHE A 208 10.18 -10.56 -7.71
N PHE A 209 11.37 -9.99 -7.52
CA PHE A 209 11.55 -8.53 -7.53
C PHE A 209 11.51 -7.95 -8.95
N ALA A 210 11.86 -8.73 -9.98
CA ALA A 210 11.75 -8.32 -11.38
C ALA A 210 10.29 -8.19 -11.85
N CYS A 211 9.42 -9.08 -11.38
CA CYS A 211 7.99 -9.08 -11.71
C CYS A 211 7.22 -8.00 -10.97
N ARG A 212 7.68 -7.68 -9.76
CA ARG A 212 7.17 -6.52 -9.04
C ARG A 212 7.70 -5.30 -9.78
N GLY A 213 6.79 -4.55 -10.40
CA GLY A 213 7.08 -3.17 -10.81
C GLY A 213 7.52 -2.34 -9.60
N SER A 214 7.38 -1.01 -9.60
CA SER A 214 7.70 -0.20 -8.41
C SER A 214 6.87 -0.53 -7.14
N GLY A 215 6.07 -1.60 -7.11
CA GLY A 215 5.42 -2.15 -5.91
C GLY A 215 4.14 -1.42 -5.49
N TYR A 216 3.54 -0.70 -6.43
CA TYR A 216 2.64 0.40 -6.18
C TYR A 216 1.34 0.20 -6.96
N HIS A 217 0.26 -0.16 -6.25
CA HIS A 217 -1.07 -0.31 -6.87
C HIS A 217 -1.80 1.04 -6.95
N PRO A 218 -2.45 1.36 -8.09
CA PRO A 218 -3.23 2.58 -8.21
C PRO A 218 -4.63 2.49 -7.58
N LEU A 219 -5.00 3.57 -6.91
CA LEU A 219 -6.36 4.08 -6.57
C LEU A 219 -7.43 3.05 -6.16
N PHE A 220 -7.41 2.75 -4.87
CA PHE A 220 -8.53 2.20 -4.09
C PHE A 220 -9.57 3.27 -3.74
N THR A 221 -10.81 2.83 -3.52
CA THR A 221 -11.99 3.70 -3.28
C THR A 221 -11.96 4.47 -1.95
N THR A 222 -11.01 4.14 -1.07
CA THR A 222 -10.85 4.73 0.27
C THR A 222 -9.81 5.86 0.33
N MET A 223 -9.08 6.12 -0.75
CA MET A 223 -8.12 7.21 -0.84
C MET A 223 -8.84 8.55 -1.07
N ASN A 224 -8.34 9.60 -0.43
CA ASN A 224 -8.83 10.98 -0.57
C ASN A 224 -10.34 11.13 -0.25
N VAL A 225 -10.86 10.31 0.67
CA VAL A 225 -12.28 10.35 1.06
C VAL A 225 -12.62 11.55 1.96
N GLY A 226 -11.60 12.14 2.60
CA GLY A 226 -11.79 13.34 3.41
C GLY A 226 -12.16 14.56 2.57
N SER A 227 -12.87 15.50 3.19
CA SER A 227 -13.36 16.70 2.49
C SER A 227 -12.26 17.66 2.02
N ALA A 228 -11.06 17.57 2.61
CA ALA A 228 -9.87 18.28 2.13
C ALA A 228 -9.15 17.52 1.00
N SER A 229 -9.72 16.43 0.50
CA SER A 229 -9.24 15.56 -0.57
C SER A 229 -7.85 14.96 -0.33
N ALA A 230 -6.77 15.66 -0.66
CA ALA A 230 -5.40 15.15 -0.65
C ALA A 230 -4.41 16.17 -0.07
N ILE A 231 -3.39 15.66 0.61
CA ILE A 231 -2.26 16.45 1.11
C ILE A 231 -1.31 16.73 -0.07
N ARG A 232 -1.70 17.69 -0.92
CA ARG A 232 -0.99 18.11 -2.14
C ARG A 232 -1.21 19.58 -2.43
N GLY A 233 -0.23 20.20 -3.08
CA GLY A 233 -0.31 21.61 -3.43
C GLY A 233 -0.58 22.50 -2.21
N ARG A 234 -1.36 23.56 -2.39
CA ARG A 234 -1.61 24.58 -1.36
C ARG A 234 -2.82 24.23 -0.50
N CYS A 235 -2.56 23.83 0.75
CA CYS A 235 -3.57 23.44 1.72
C CYS A 235 -3.79 24.54 2.78
N LEU A 236 -4.95 25.19 2.79
CA LEU A 236 -5.28 26.22 3.79
C LEU A 236 -5.82 25.59 5.09
N LEU A 237 -5.19 25.89 6.23
CA LEU A 237 -5.71 25.54 7.56
C LEU A 237 -6.42 26.76 8.18
N ILE A 238 -7.75 26.68 8.22
CA ILE A 238 -8.62 27.76 8.67
C ILE A 238 -8.95 27.56 10.14
N ASN A 239 -8.40 28.42 10.99
CA ASN A 239 -8.63 28.36 12.44
C ASN A 239 -9.80 29.27 12.82
N VAL A 240 -10.85 28.69 13.41
CA VAL A 240 -12.01 29.42 13.93
C VAL A 240 -12.01 29.33 15.45
N PHE A 241 -11.91 30.47 16.12
CA PHE A 241 -11.90 30.52 17.58
C PHE A 241 -13.31 30.78 18.12
N ILE A 242 -13.84 29.84 18.88
CA ILE A 242 -15.20 29.88 19.42
C ILE A 242 -15.12 30.20 20.92
N SER A 243 -15.74 31.30 21.31
CA SER A 243 -16.03 31.62 22.72
C SER A 243 -17.47 31.22 23.03
N ASP A 244 -17.68 30.59 24.17
CA ASP A 244 -18.98 30.05 24.58
C ASP A 244 -19.39 30.60 25.95
N GLY A 245 -20.51 30.13 26.51
CA GLY A 245 -21.00 30.59 27.80
C GLY A 245 -20.09 30.31 29.00
N GLU A 246 -18.97 29.60 28.83
CA GLU A 246 -18.04 29.21 29.89
C GLU A 246 -16.59 29.66 29.64
N SER A 247 -16.22 29.93 28.39
CA SER A 247 -14.84 30.18 28.01
C SER A 247 -14.71 31.22 26.90
N GLU A 248 -13.64 32.02 26.98
CA GLU A 248 -13.34 33.07 26.00
C GLU A 248 -11.88 32.99 25.56
N TRP A 249 -11.59 33.51 24.36
CA TRP A 249 -10.24 33.54 23.81
C TRP A 249 -9.57 34.89 23.98
N ASN A 250 -8.37 34.89 24.58
CA ASN A 250 -7.46 36.04 24.52
C ASN A 250 -6.38 35.82 23.44
N ASP A 251 -5.67 36.87 23.06
CA ASP A 251 -4.69 36.81 21.96
C ASP A 251 -3.49 35.92 22.25
N LYS A 252 -3.09 35.79 23.52
CA LYS A 252 -1.99 34.91 23.92
C LYS A 252 -2.39 33.44 23.69
N ASP A 253 -3.58 33.05 24.14
CA ASP A 253 -4.08 31.68 24.00
C ASP A 253 -4.29 31.31 22.53
N VAL A 254 -4.77 32.27 21.73
CA VAL A 254 -4.87 32.12 20.27
C VAL A 254 -3.51 31.86 19.65
N GLU A 255 -2.49 32.65 19.96
CA GLU A 255 -1.16 32.47 19.37
C GLU A 255 -0.49 31.18 19.84
N GLU A 256 -0.67 30.78 21.11
CA GLU A 256 -0.22 29.48 21.61
C GLU A 256 -0.87 28.32 20.83
N THR A 257 -2.17 28.43 20.54
CA THR A 257 -2.92 27.43 19.78
C THR A 257 -2.45 27.36 18.33
N LEU A 258 -2.28 28.51 17.67
CA LEU A 258 -1.74 28.56 16.31
C LEU A 258 -0.31 28.02 16.25
N GLY A 259 0.49 28.17 17.30
CA GLY A 259 1.80 27.54 17.43
C GLY A 259 1.73 26.01 17.32
N LYS A 260 0.75 25.39 17.98
CA LYS A 260 0.53 23.93 17.90
C LYS A 260 0.06 23.48 16.52
N VAL A 261 -0.84 24.26 15.91
CA VAL A 261 -1.32 23.98 14.54
C VAL A 261 -0.18 24.06 13.53
N ARG A 262 0.72 25.05 13.66
CA ARG A 262 1.92 25.15 12.82
C ARG A 262 2.86 23.96 13.03
N ALA A 263 3.10 23.55 14.27
CA ALA A 263 3.92 22.38 14.55
C ALA A 263 3.36 21.09 13.93
N ALA A 264 2.04 20.90 13.99
CA ALA A 264 1.36 19.79 13.31
C ALA A 264 1.48 19.87 11.79
N ALA A 265 1.28 21.06 11.20
CA ALA A 265 1.45 21.28 9.77
C ALA A 265 2.88 21.02 9.29
N ASP A 266 3.88 21.46 10.06
CA ASP A 266 5.31 21.23 9.79
C ASP A 266 5.65 19.73 9.87
N PHE A 267 5.08 19.01 10.86
CA PHE A 267 5.22 17.56 10.97
C PHE A 267 4.70 16.84 9.73
N ILE A 268 3.47 17.13 9.32
CA ILE A 268 2.86 16.50 8.13
C ILE A 268 3.65 16.88 6.87
N SER A 269 4.06 18.15 6.72
CA SER A 269 4.85 18.63 5.58
C SER A 269 6.19 17.91 5.47
N ARG A 270 6.86 17.64 6.60
CA ARG A 270 8.12 16.87 6.63
C ARG A 270 7.92 15.47 6.08
N PHE A 271 6.91 14.74 6.54
CA PHE A 271 6.61 13.41 6.01
C PHE A 271 6.15 13.45 4.55
N ALA A 272 5.33 14.43 4.16
CA ALA A 272 4.95 14.61 2.76
C ALA A 272 6.19 14.77 1.86
N ALA A 273 7.19 15.54 2.29
CA ALA A 273 8.45 15.68 1.57
C ALA A 273 9.29 14.39 1.53
N GLU A 274 9.31 13.60 2.61
CA GLU A 274 9.97 12.28 2.65
C GLU A 274 9.36 11.30 1.63
N TYR A 275 8.05 11.38 1.40
CA TYR A 275 7.35 10.63 0.36
C TYR A 275 7.41 11.27 -1.04
N GLY A 276 8.12 12.40 -1.21
CA GLY A 276 8.27 13.10 -2.48
C GLY A 276 7.05 13.95 -2.90
N GLY A 277 6.12 14.21 -1.97
CA GLY A 277 4.96 15.09 -2.17
C GLY A 277 5.32 16.58 -2.17
N ASP A 278 4.37 17.41 -2.60
CA ASP A 278 4.54 18.85 -2.82
C ASP A 278 3.66 19.74 -1.93
N ALA A 279 3.10 19.18 -0.86
CA ALA A 279 2.16 19.88 0.01
C ALA A 279 2.77 21.11 0.71
N GLU A 280 2.03 22.21 0.66
CA GLU A 280 2.30 23.46 1.37
C GLU A 280 1.10 23.79 2.26
N PHE A 281 1.28 23.66 3.58
CA PHE A 281 0.26 24.08 4.54
C PHE A 281 0.36 25.56 4.86
N ILE A 282 -0.78 26.26 4.70
CA ILE A 282 -0.91 27.68 4.96
C ILE A 282 -1.81 27.85 6.18
N VAL A 283 -1.23 28.17 7.33
CA VAL A 283 -1.99 28.36 8.57
C VAL A 283 -2.53 29.79 8.66
N SER A 284 -3.83 29.96 8.92
CA SER A 284 -4.40 31.29 9.14
C SER A 284 -3.72 32.04 10.28
N SER A 285 -3.38 33.31 10.08
CA SER A 285 -2.86 34.17 11.15
C SER A 285 -3.93 34.48 12.20
N ALA A 286 -3.54 34.91 13.40
CA ALA A 286 -4.48 35.32 14.44
C ALA A 286 -5.46 36.43 13.96
N ALA A 287 -4.99 37.33 13.09
CA ALA A 287 -5.80 38.40 12.52
C ALA A 287 -6.76 37.94 11.42
N ALA A 288 -6.39 36.89 10.67
CA ALA A 288 -7.23 36.30 9.63
C ALA A 288 -8.20 35.25 10.18
N SER A 289 -7.93 34.70 11.35
CA SER A 289 -8.73 33.64 11.98
C SER A 289 -10.10 34.15 12.43
N PRO A 290 -11.22 33.63 11.89
CA PRO A 290 -12.55 34.06 12.28
C PRO A 290 -12.83 33.80 13.76
N ARG A 291 -13.63 34.66 14.39
CA ARG A 291 -14.05 34.50 15.79
C ARG A 291 -15.57 34.46 15.89
N LEU A 292 -16.06 33.46 16.61
CA LEU A 292 -17.48 33.28 16.87
C LEU A 292 -17.73 33.30 18.38
N SER A 293 -18.85 33.89 18.79
CA SER A 293 -19.24 33.93 20.19
C SER A 293 -20.69 33.50 20.35
N THR A 294 -20.95 32.66 21.34
CA THR A 294 -22.30 32.24 21.74
C THR A 294 -22.45 32.33 23.26
N ALA A 295 -23.67 32.61 23.72
CA ALA A 295 -24.00 32.56 25.14
C ALA A 295 -24.28 31.14 25.63
N GLU A 296 -24.43 30.18 24.71
CA GLU A 296 -24.68 28.78 25.04
C GLU A 296 -23.40 28.10 25.54
N LYS A 297 -23.55 27.20 26.51
CA LYS A 297 -22.49 26.25 26.87
C LYS A 297 -22.41 25.18 25.78
N LEU A 298 -21.28 25.10 25.09
CA LEU A 298 -21.04 24.04 24.11
C LEU A 298 -20.62 22.73 24.81
N PRO A 299 -20.82 21.56 24.20
CA PRO A 299 -20.30 20.30 24.74
C PRO A 299 -18.76 20.30 24.80
N ASP A 300 -18.19 19.37 25.56
CA ASP A 300 -16.75 19.16 25.76
C ASP A 300 -16.30 17.75 25.33
N SER A 301 -17.17 17.01 24.63
CA SER A 301 -16.90 15.65 24.16
C SER A 301 -17.57 15.37 22.80
N PRO A 302 -17.10 14.35 22.05
CA PRO A 302 -17.63 14.00 20.74
C PRO A 302 -19.12 13.65 20.76
N GLU A 303 -19.67 13.09 21.84
CA GLU A 303 -21.08 12.68 21.92
C GLU A 303 -22.06 13.86 21.76
N GLY A 304 -21.58 15.10 21.96
CA GLY A 304 -22.35 16.32 21.77
C GLY A 304 -22.19 16.97 20.39
N PHE A 305 -21.48 16.36 19.44
CA PHE A 305 -21.01 17.01 18.21
C PHE A 305 -22.08 17.81 17.46
N VAL A 306 -23.31 17.30 17.36
CA VAL A 306 -24.44 17.98 16.70
C VAL A 306 -24.64 19.43 17.19
N ARG A 307 -24.36 19.73 18.46
CA ARG A 307 -24.43 21.11 19.01
C ARG A 307 -23.34 22.02 18.47
N ILE A 308 -22.13 21.47 18.30
CA ILE A 308 -21.05 21.91 17.40
C ILE A 308 -21.53 22.70 16.18
N ASP A 309 -22.42 21.97 15.53
CA ASP A 309 -22.56 22.02 14.10
C ASP A 309 -23.78 22.85 13.72
N LEU A 310 -24.84 22.67 14.50
CA LEU A 310 -26.01 23.53 14.50
C LEU A 310 -25.67 24.99 14.86
N LEU A 311 -24.55 25.23 15.56
CA LEU A 311 -24.10 26.59 15.88
C LEU A 311 -24.07 27.46 14.62
N PHE A 312 -23.41 27.01 13.56
CA PHE A 312 -23.29 27.76 12.31
C PHE A 312 -24.62 27.87 11.56
N GLY A 313 -25.46 26.82 11.62
CA GLY A 313 -26.81 26.82 11.05
C GLY A 313 -27.75 27.87 11.64
N THR A 314 -27.51 28.27 12.90
CA THR A 314 -28.30 29.32 13.58
C THR A 314 -27.78 30.74 13.34
N THR A 315 -26.61 30.89 12.72
CA THR A 315 -26.06 32.20 12.35
C THR A 315 -26.69 32.74 11.06
N VAL A 316 -26.39 33.99 10.71
CA VAL A 316 -26.79 34.58 9.42
C VAL A 316 -26.18 33.87 8.21
N PHE A 317 -25.11 33.09 8.41
CA PHE A 317 -24.43 32.36 7.35
C PHE A 317 -25.14 31.04 6.99
N GLY A 318 -25.88 30.45 7.94
CA GLY A 318 -26.70 29.25 7.73
C GLY A 318 -25.93 27.93 7.55
N SER A 319 -24.60 27.97 7.42
CA SER A 319 -23.73 26.78 7.39
C SER A 319 -22.29 27.16 7.77
N LEU A 320 -21.48 26.16 8.12
CA LEU A 320 -20.05 26.35 8.33
C LEU A 320 -19.37 26.82 7.03
N GLN A 321 -19.65 26.17 5.90
CA GLN A 321 -19.03 26.53 4.63
C GLN A 321 -19.29 28.00 4.24
N ASN A 322 -20.53 28.47 4.37
CA ASN A 322 -20.88 29.87 4.09
C ASN A 322 -20.18 30.83 5.07
N TYR A 323 -20.04 30.43 6.34
CA TYR A 323 -19.30 31.21 7.32
C TYR A 323 -17.84 31.39 6.89
N ILE A 324 -17.18 30.32 6.45
CA ILE A 324 -15.78 30.36 6.04
C ILE A 324 -15.57 31.15 4.74
N GLN A 325 -16.47 31.01 3.76
CA GLN A 325 -16.41 31.72 2.47
C GLN A 325 -16.54 33.24 2.59
N GLU A 326 -17.06 33.75 3.71
CA GLU A 326 -17.07 35.19 4.00
C GLU A 326 -15.65 35.74 4.29
N TYR A 327 -14.76 34.90 4.84
CA TYR A 327 -13.42 35.33 5.28
C TYR A 327 -12.30 34.96 4.30
N TYR A 328 -12.52 33.94 3.47
CA TYR A 328 -11.48 33.38 2.60
C TYR A 328 -11.97 33.19 1.17
N ASP A 329 -11.13 33.58 0.21
CA ASP A 329 -11.25 33.14 -1.18
C ASP A 329 -10.66 31.73 -1.30
N LEU A 330 -11.52 30.72 -1.20
CA LEU A 330 -11.09 29.32 -1.21
C LEU A 330 -10.59 28.86 -2.59
N GLY A 331 -10.91 29.57 -3.67
CA GLY A 331 -10.56 29.17 -5.04
C GLY A 331 -9.09 29.31 -5.39
N VAL A 332 -8.26 29.90 -4.51
CA VAL A 332 -6.80 30.04 -4.71
C VAL A 332 -5.98 28.94 -4.04
N TYR A 333 -6.65 28.02 -3.36
CA TYR A 333 -6.06 26.88 -2.68
C TYR A 333 -6.51 25.60 -3.37
N ASP A 334 -5.63 24.59 -3.37
CA ASP A 334 -5.98 23.28 -3.90
C ASP A 334 -6.95 22.58 -2.96
N ASN A 335 -6.74 22.74 -1.65
CA ASN A 335 -7.56 22.15 -0.58
C ASN A 335 -7.62 23.05 0.66
N TYR A 336 -8.60 22.82 1.53
CA TYR A 336 -8.70 23.51 2.81
C TYR A 336 -9.26 22.63 3.93
N CYS A 337 -8.85 22.91 5.16
CA CYS A 337 -9.35 22.28 6.38
C CYS A 337 -9.91 23.34 7.32
N VAL A 338 -10.95 23.00 8.07
CA VAL A 338 -11.54 23.88 9.08
C VAL A 338 -11.29 23.32 10.47
N LEU A 339 -10.59 24.09 11.30
CA LEU A 339 -10.23 23.74 12.68
C LEU A 339 -11.00 24.65 13.64
N LEU A 340 -11.90 24.08 14.43
CA LEU A 340 -12.71 24.80 15.42
C LEU A 340 -12.05 24.68 16.80
N HIS A 341 -11.85 25.81 17.48
CA HIS A 341 -11.11 25.85 18.75
C HIS A 341 -11.99 26.36 19.90
N LEU A 342 -12.08 25.58 20.99
CA LEU A 342 -12.71 26.00 22.25
C LEU A 342 -11.67 26.15 23.36
N ASN A 343 -11.73 27.25 24.11
CA ASN A 343 -10.77 27.54 25.20
C ASN A 343 -11.15 26.88 26.52
N LYS A 344 -11.44 25.57 26.48
CA LYS A 344 -11.79 24.79 27.67
C LYS A 344 -11.37 23.33 27.51
N PRO A 345 -11.13 22.61 28.62
CA PRO A 345 -10.82 21.18 28.55
C PRO A 345 -11.98 20.38 27.94
N GLY A 346 -11.62 19.37 27.16
CA GLY A 346 -12.54 18.47 26.47
C GLY A 346 -11.76 17.48 25.62
N ARG A 347 -12.46 16.57 24.95
CA ARG A 347 -11.85 15.60 24.04
C ARG A 347 -11.96 16.10 22.60
N SER A 348 -10.82 16.33 21.97
CA SER A 348 -10.74 16.75 20.56
C SER A 348 -11.14 15.58 19.64
N TYR A 349 -11.63 15.91 18.45
CA TYR A 349 -12.08 14.93 17.45
C TYR A 349 -12.20 15.56 16.06
N ALA A 350 -12.11 14.72 15.03
CA ALA A 350 -12.58 14.99 13.68
C ALA A 350 -13.84 14.14 13.40
N LEU A 351 -14.68 14.61 12.49
CA LEU A 351 -15.82 13.85 11.99
C LEU A 351 -15.75 13.77 10.48
N GLU A 352 -15.83 12.55 9.98
CA GLU A 352 -15.98 12.25 8.56
C GLU A 352 -17.33 12.77 8.04
N CYS A 353 -17.34 13.17 6.78
CA CYS A 353 -18.57 13.56 6.09
C CYS A 353 -19.17 12.33 5.38
N ASP A 354 -20.06 11.60 6.07
CA ASP A 354 -20.79 10.51 5.42
C ASP A 354 -22.03 11.03 4.70
N THR A 355 -22.00 10.99 3.36
CA THR A 355 -23.15 11.32 2.51
C THR A 355 -24.36 10.38 2.69
N GLY A 356 -24.16 9.24 3.35
CA GLY A 356 -25.19 8.29 3.78
C GLY A 356 -25.90 8.67 5.09
N ASP A 357 -25.35 9.61 5.86
CA ASP A 357 -25.90 10.04 7.15
C ASP A 357 -26.85 11.25 7.04
N PHE A 358 -27.66 11.46 8.08
CA PHE A 358 -28.84 12.33 8.05
C PHE A 358 -28.54 13.84 7.86
N ASP A 359 -27.29 14.27 7.96
CA ASP A 359 -26.91 15.69 8.01
C ASP A 359 -25.94 16.15 6.91
N TRP A 360 -25.69 15.32 5.89
CA TRP A 360 -24.79 15.65 4.76
C TRP A 360 -25.15 16.97 4.04
N GLU A 361 -26.44 17.33 3.97
CA GLU A 361 -26.90 18.61 3.40
C GLU A 361 -26.51 19.82 4.26
N THR A 362 -26.20 19.63 5.54
CA THR A 362 -25.76 20.67 6.49
C THR A 362 -24.24 20.72 6.61
N TYR A 363 -23.54 19.61 6.35
CA TYR A 363 -22.08 19.49 6.53
C TYR A 363 -21.40 18.92 5.29
N VAL A 364 -21.30 19.73 4.24
CA VAL A 364 -20.47 19.45 3.04
C VAL A 364 -18.97 19.65 3.26
N CYS A 365 -18.53 19.84 4.52
CA CYS A 365 -17.13 20.06 4.89
C CYS A 365 -16.86 19.41 6.25
N GLU A 366 -15.88 18.51 6.31
CA GLU A 366 -15.37 17.96 7.56
C GLU A 366 -14.68 19.05 8.36
N ARG A 367 -14.57 18.81 9.66
CA ARG A 367 -13.96 19.74 10.60
C ARG A 367 -13.34 18.95 11.74
N ALA A 368 -12.25 19.49 12.26
CA ALA A 368 -11.68 19.05 13.52
C ALA A 368 -12.05 20.05 14.61
N VAL A 369 -12.47 19.54 15.76
CA VAL A 369 -12.82 20.33 16.95
C VAL A 369 -11.75 20.09 18.02
N PHE A 370 -11.12 21.17 18.46
CA PHE A 370 -10.04 21.15 19.43
C PHE A 370 -10.42 21.83 20.74
N TYR A 371 -10.08 21.17 21.83
CA TYR A 371 -10.31 21.65 23.18
C TYR A 371 -8.98 21.97 23.87
N ARG A 372 -8.79 23.24 24.22
CA ARG A 372 -7.56 23.67 24.90
C ARG A 372 -7.60 23.27 26.38
N SER A 373 -6.52 22.63 26.83
CA SER A 373 -6.23 22.45 28.25
C SER A 373 -4.81 22.94 28.55
N GLU A 374 -4.63 23.60 29.69
CA GLU A 374 -3.30 23.96 30.21
C GLU A 374 -2.67 22.82 31.02
N ASP A 375 -3.47 21.86 31.49
CA ASP A 375 -2.99 20.72 32.25
C ASP A 375 -2.50 19.62 31.30
N LYS A 376 -1.18 19.51 31.17
CA LYS A 376 -0.51 18.46 30.37
C LYS A 376 -0.75 17.03 30.89
N LYS A 377 -1.30 16.88 32.10
CA LYS A 377 -1.68 15.58 32.68
C LYS A 377 -3.14 15.23 32.44
N TYR A 378 -3.92 16.14 31.88
CA TYR A 378 -5.27 15.85 31.46
C TYR A 378 -5.24 14.72 30.42
N GLU A 379 -6.11 13.73 30.57
CA GLU A 379 -6.13 12.54 29.72
C GLU A 379 -6.29 12.88 28.24
N TYR A 380 -7.07 13.91 27.94
CA TYR A 380 -7.28 14.43 26.57
C TYR A 380 -6.54 15.75 26.34
N TYR A 381 -5.36 15.92 26.94
CA TYR A 381 -4.53 17.10 26.67
C TYR A 381 -4.27 17.22 25.16
N CYS A 382 -4.71 18.34 24.58
CA CYS A 382 -4.54 18.60 23.15
C CYS A 382 -3.09 19.06 22.88
N SER A 383 -2.25 18.09 22.48
CA SER A 383 -0.86 18.29 22.09
C SER A 383 -0.75 18.63 20.60
N GLU A 384 0.45 18.99 20.16
CA GLU A 384 0.81 19.12 18.74
C GLU A 384 0.51 17.83 17.97
N ALA A 385 0.74 16.66 18.58
CA ALA A 385 0.40 15.37 17.97
C ALA A 385 -1.11 15.18 17.82
N THR A 386 -1.92 15.65 18.79
CA THR A 386 -3.39 15.68 18.64
C THR A 386 -3.81 16.51 17.43
N TYR A 387 -3.20 17.69 17.22
CA TYR A 387 -3.48 18.49 16.02
C TYR A 387 -3.13 17.75 14.73
N ALA A 388 -1.99 17.07 14.67
CA ALA A 388 -1.58 16.32 13.48
C ALA A 388 -2.51 15.13 13.21
N HIS A 389 -2.85 14.36 14.25
CA HIS A 389 -3.76 13.21 14.16
C HIS A 389 -5.15 13.63 13.61
N GLU A 390 -5.79 14.61 14.24
CA GLU A 390 -7.12 15.06 13.81
C GLU A 390 -7.11 15.76 12.44
N LEU A 391 -6.00 16.38 12.06
CA LEU A 391 -5.85 16.99 10.74
C LEU A 391 -5.77 15.93 9.62
N LEU A 392 -5.10 14.80 9.87
CA LEU A 392 -4.99 13.70 8.90
C LEU A 392 -6.36 13.09 8.57
N HIS A 393 -7.28 13.01 9.54
CA HIS A 393 -8.66 12.57 9.29
C HIS A 393 -9.37 13.41 8.24
N LEU A 394 -9.12 14.74 8.18
CA LEU A 394 -9.76 15.63 7.20
C LEU A 394 -9.31 15.37 5.75
N PHE A 395 -8.24 14.60 5.58
CA PHE A 395 -7.74 14.11 4.28
C PHE A 395 -8.10 12.63 4.05
N GLY A 396 -8.87 12.00 4.94
CA GLY A 396 -9.34 10.62 4.79
C GLY A 396 -8.50 9.56 5.49
N ALA A 397 -7.57 9.93 6.39
CA ALA A 397 -6.97 8.94 7.28
C ALA A 397 -8.03 8.34 8.21
N THR A 398 -7.91 7.05 8.52
CA THR A 398 -8.71 6.39 9.56
C THR A 398 -7.85 6.08 10.78
N ASP A 399 -8.49 5.94 11.94
CA ASP A 399 -7.86 5.41 13.14
C ASP A 399 -7.44 3.95 12.90
N LEU A 400 -6.18 3.63 13.20
CA LEU A 400 -5.60 2.30 12.98
C LEU A 400 -5.72 1.38 14.21
N TYR A 401 -6.63 1.72 15.11
CA TYR A 401 -6.92 0.98 16.34
C TYR A 401 -8.42 0.81 16.55
N GLY A 402 -8.78 -0.16 17.42
CA GLY A 402 -10.17 -0.45 17.75
C GLY A 402 -10.93 -1.12 16.59
N GLU A 403 -12.21 -0.82 16.46
CA GLU A 403 -13.09 -1.43 15.44
C GLU A 403 -13.06 -0.68 14.10
N ASN A 404 -12.28 0.40 13.99
CA ASN A 404 -12.20 1.27 12.80
C ASN A 404 -11.42 0.62 11.65
N VAL A 405 -10.60 -0.38 11.96
CA VAL A 405 -9.85 -1.17 10.98
C VAL A 405 -9.89 -2.64 11.39
N ALA A 406 -9.83 -3.56 10.42
CA ALA A 406 -9.77 -4.99 10.75
C ALA A 406 -8.53 -5.31 11.61
N GLN A 407 -8.68 -6.19 12.60
CA GLN A 407 -7.63 -6.44 13.61
C GLN A 407 -6.31 -6.89 12.97
N GLU A 408 -6.37 -7.72 11.93
CA GLU A 408 -5.19 -8.20 11.21
C GLU A 408 -4.38 -7.05 10.58
N VAL A 409 -5.07 -5.95 10.23
CA VAL A 409 -4.50 -4.74 9.65
C VAL A 409 -3.87 -3.86 10.73
N SER A 410 -4.58 -3.68 11.84
CA SER A 410 -4.05 -2.98 13.02
C SER A 410 -2.75 -3.67 13.49
N ASP A 411 -2.76 -5.00 13.59
CA ASP A 411 -1.59 -5.80 14.00
C ASP A 411 -0.43 -5.67 13.02
N LEU A 412 -0.72 -5.71 11.70
CA LEU A 412 0.28 -5.55 10.65
C LEU A 412 0.94 -4.17 10.73
N LEU A 413 0.15 -3.10 10.79
CA LEU A 413 0.65 -1.72 10.86
C LEU A 413 1.35 -1.47 12.19
N ALA A 414 0.87 -2.00 13.32
CA ALA A 414 1.53 -1.90 14.61
C ALA A 414 2.88 -2.59 14.62
N HIS A 415 3.05 -3.62 13.80
CA HIS A 415 4.33 -4.27 13.64
C HIS A 415 5.31 -3.45 12.79
N TYR A 416 4.91 -3.05 11.59
CA TYR A 416 5.81 -2.38 10.64
C TYR A 416 6.04 -0.90 10.93
N TYR A 417 5.02 -0.24 11.49
CA TYR A 417 4.96 1.18 11.77
C TYR A 417 4.33 1.43 13.15
N PRO A 418 4.95 0.93 14.25
CA PRO A 418 4.41 1.06 15.62
C PRO A 418 4.23 2.51 16.07
N ASN A 419 4.88 3.44 15.38
CA ASN A 419 4.84 4.86 15.66
C ASN A 419 3.93 5.64 14.68
N ASP A 420 3.11 4.97 13.87
CA ASP A 420 2.11 5.69 13.07
C ASP A 420 1.19 6.49 14.00
N ILE A 421 1.06 7.79 13.71
CA ILE A 421 0.26 8.71 14.52
C ILE A 421 -1.23 8.35 14.57
N MET A 422 -1.72 7.57 13.60
CA MET A 422 -3.09 7.07 13.56
C MET A 422 -3.30 5.81 14.41
N GLN A 423 -2.25 5.18 14.95
CA GLN A 423 -2.38 4.04 15.88
C GLN A 423 -2.52 4.45 17.34
N ALA A 424 -1.88 5.55 17.71
CA ALA A 424 -1.95 6.11 19.06
C ALA A 424 -1.47 7.56 19.01
N VAL A 425 -2.01 8.39 19.91
CA VAL A 425 -1.59 9.78 20.05
C VAL A 425 -1.15 10.07 21.49
N GLY A 426 0.00 10.72 21.60
CA GLY A 426 0.64 11.08 22.86
C GLY A 426 0.97 12.57 22.91
N ASN A 427 1.75 12.97 23.90
CA ASN A 427 2.08 14.39 24.10
C ASN A 427 3.31 14.86 23.29
N ASP A 428 4.15 13.94 22.83
CA ASP A 428 5.38 14.25 22.12
C ASP A 428 5.27 13.82 20.65
N ILE A 429 5.11 14.80 19.76
CA ILE A 429 4.90 14.57 18.32
C ILE A 429 6.13 13.92 17.65
N GLU A 430 7.33 14.11 18.20
CA GLU A 430 8.57 13.57 17.63
C GLU A 430 8.71 12.05 17.81
N LEU A 431 7.85 11.43 18.62
CA LEU A 431 7.79 9.98 18.77
C LEU A 431 7.00 9.30 17.64
N TYR A 432 6.31 10.07 16.80
CA TYR A 432 5.37 9.58 15.80
C TYR A 432 5.86 9.78 14.36
N GLY A 433 5.22 9.06 13.44
CA GLY A 433 5.38 9.24 12.01
C GLY A 433 4.10 8.93 11.23
N ILE A 434 4.21 8.94 9.90
CA ILE A 434 3.12 8.62 8.97
C ILE A 434 3.55 7.37 8.18
N SER A 435 2.84 6.24 8.34
CA SER A 435 3.10 5.02 7.56
C SER A 435 2.70 5.20 6.10
N PRO A 436 3.19 4.33 5.19
CA PRO A 436 2.77 4.32 3.80
C PRO A 436 1.26 4.14 3.62
N PHE A 437 0.59 3.45 4.55
CA PHE A 437 -0.87 3.28 4.49
C PHE A 437 -1.58 4.60 4.79
N THR A 438 -1.21 5.30 5.87
CA THR A 438 -1.76 6.62 6.19
C THR A 438 -1.41 7.65 5.10
N ALA A 439 -0.18 7.62 4.59
CA ALA A 439 0.26 8.49 3.48
C ALA A 439 -0.54 8.23 2.20
N TYR A 440 -0.88 6.98 1.93
CA TYR A 440 -1.72 6.60 0.80
C TYR A 440 -3.17 7.10 0.99
N LEU A 441 -3.80 6.82 2.14
CA LEU A 441 -5.19 7.26 2.40
C LEU A 441 -5.36 8.78 2.28
N THR A 442 -4.38 9.53 2.75
CA THR A 442 -4.38 11.00 2.76
C THR A 442 -3.89 11.65 1.47
N GLY A 443 -3.55 10.87 0.46
CA GLY A 443 -3.12 11.40 -0.83
C GLY A 443 -1.71 11.96 -0.87
N ILE A 444 -0.88 11.74 0.15
CA ILE A 444 0.55 12.08 0.11
C ILE A 444 1.23 11.28 -1.00
N THR A 445 0.91 9.99 -1.12
CA THR A 445 1.38 9.11 -2.21
C THR A 445 0.19 8.56 -2.99
N ASP A 446 0.32 8.43 -4.32
CA ASP A 446 -0.72 7.82 -5.17
C ASP A 446 -0.70 6.30 -5.15
N ALA A 447 0.20 5.73 -4.37
CA ALA A 447 0.46 4.33 -4.44
C ALA A 447 0.65 3.69 -3.09
N LEU A 448 -0.13 2.63 -2.90
CA LEU A 448 -0.03 1.78 -1.73
C LEU A 448 0.93 0.63 -2.03
N HIS A 449 1.87 0.41 -1.13
CA HIS A 449 2.75 -0.73 -1.20
C HIS A 449 1.93 -2.02 -1.12
N GLU A 450 2.21 -3.01 -1.98
CA GLU A 450 1.37 -4.22 -2.11
C GLU A 450 1.15 -5.02 -0.83
N GLN A 451 2.09 -4.94 0.14
CA GLN A 451 1.92 -5.59 1.44
C GLN A 451 0.68 -5.07 2.18
N PHE A 452 0.24 -3.87 1.81
CA PHE A 452 -0.96 -3.21 2.28
C PHE A 452 -2.08 -3.20 1.23
N ALA A 453 -1.89 -3.77 0.03
CA ALA A 453 -2.92 -3.75 -1.03
C ALA A 453 -4.14 -4.61 -0.71
N SER A 454 -4.02 -5.62 0.16
CA SER A 454 -5.19 -6.33 0.70
C SER A 454 -6.02 -5.48 1.66
N LEU A 455 -5.50 -4.34 2.10
CA LEU A 455 -6.16 -3.46 3.07
C LEU A 455 -7.22 -2.56 2.43
N SER A 456 -7.19 -2.44 1.12
CA SER A 456 -7.86 -1.36 0.41
C SER A 456 -8.99 -1.84 -0.49
N ASP A 457 -9.23 -3.15 -0.52
CA ASP A 457 -10.40 -3.82 -1.09
C ASP A 457 -11.50 -4.16 -0.05
N ASN A 458 -11.37 -3.70 1.21
CA ASN A 458 -12.35 -3.95 2.28
C ASN A 458 -13.20 -2.73 2.62
#